data_AF-A0A1V4XID2-F1
#
_entry.id   AF-A0A1V4XID2-F1
#
_cell.length_a   1.000
_cell.length_b   1.000
_cell.length_c   1.000
_cell.angle_alpha   90.00
_cell.angle_beta   90.00
_cell.angle_gamma   90.00
#
_symmetry.space_group_name_H-M   'P 1'
#
loop_
_entity.id
_entity.type
_entity.pdbx_description
1 polymer ?
#
loop_
_entity_poly.entity_id
_entity_poly.type
_entity_poly.pdbx_seq_one_letter_code
_entity_poly.pdbx_strand_id
1 'polypeptide(L)'
;MTTLRDVPPQAWAYRLGNRSAIEWVLEYHKERKPKDPTIRAKFNTYRFADHKEDVVDLLRKVSTVSVETTKIVNEMIRQGDGS
;
A
#
# COMPACT_ATOMS: atom_id res chain seq x y z
N MET A 1 12.28 -14.82 -3.10
CA MET A 1 11.45 -14.24 -2.02
C MET A 1 12.00 -12.86 -1.70
N THR A 2 11.16 -11.82 -1.67
CA THR A 2 11.58 -10.44 -1.36
C THR A 2 10.88 -10.03 -0.07
N THR A 3 11.62 -9.50 0.89
CA THR A 3 11.09 -9.09 2.19
C THR A 3 11.47 -7.64 2.46
N LEU A 4 10.46 -6.80 2.70
CA LEU A 4 10.66 -5.45 3.22
C LEU A 4 10.68 -5.54 4.74
N ARG A 5 11.75 -5.02 5.36
CA ARG A 5 11.93 -4.98 6.81
C ARG A 5 11.86 -3.53 7.28
N ASP A 6 11.70 -3.37 8.59
CA ASP A 6 11.79 -2.08 9.27
C ASP A 6 10.75 -1.03 8.83
N VAL A 7 9.60 -1.50 8.34
CA VAL A 7 8.45 -0.61 8.07
C VAL A 7 7.90 -0.12 9.43
N PRO A 8 7.87 1.20 9.70
CA PRO A 8 7.39 1.73 10.96
C PRO A 8 5.94 1.29 11.25
N PRO A 9 5.60 0.86 12.48
CA PRO A 9 4.23 0.47 12.83
C PRO A 9 3.20 1.58 12.54
N GLN A 10 3.61 2.84 12.72
CA GLN A 10 2.79 4.02 12.44
C GLN A 10 2.36 4.12 10.98
N ALA A 11 3.15 3.61 10.03
CA ALA A 11 2.79 3.63 8.62
C ALA A 11 1.53 2.79 8.32
N TRP A 12 1.22 1.81 9.18
CA TRP A 12 0.02 0.97 9.06
C TRP A 12 -1.21 1.61 9.72
N ALA A 13 -1.01 2.61 10.57
CA ALA A 13 -2.10 3.28 11.30
C ALA A 13 -2.90 4.22 10.39
N TYR A 14 -2.31 4.72 9.31
CA TYR A 14 -3.01 5.53 8.32
C TYR A 14 -3.94 4.65 7.46
N ARG A 15 -5.24 4.75 7.73
CA ARG A 15 -6.29 3.93 7.09
C ARG A 15 -7.07 4.72 6.04
N LEU A 16 -7.29 4.09 4.90
CA LEU A 16 -8.17 4.52 3.83
C LEU A 16 -9.32 3.51 3.72
N GLY A 17 -10.44 3.83 4.36
CA GLY A 17 -11.57 2.92 4.51
C GLY A 17 -11.23 1.74 5.43
N ASN A 18 -11.31 0.52 4.91
CA ASN A 18 -11.13 -0.71 5.69
C ASN A 18 -9.68 -1.23 5.76
N ARG A 19 -8.72 -0.58 5.08
CA ARG A 19 -7.32 -1.01 4.99
C ARG A 19 -6.37 0.18 5.12
N SER A 20 -5.11 -0.09 5.49
CA SER A 20 -4.01 0.86 5.41
C SER A 20 -3.63 1.15 3.95
N ALA A 21 -2.98 2.30 3.73
CA ALA A 21 -2.48 2.65 2.40
C ALA A 21 -1.48 1.59 1.86
N ILE A 22 -0.65 1.00 2.73
CA ILE A 22 0.30 -0.07 2.37
C ILE A 22 -0.46 -1.33 1.92
N GLU A 23 -1.50 -1.74 2.63
CA GLU A 23 -2.33 -2.89 2.24
C GLU A 23 -3.03 -2.69 0.89
N TRP A 24 -3.42 -1.46 0.56
CA TRP A 24 -3.97 -1.14 -0.76
C TRP A 24 -2.95 -1.35 -1.87
N VAL A 25 -1.70 -0.87 -1.70
CA VAL A 25 -0.63 -1.09 -2.68
C VAL A 25 -0.40 -2.58 -2.89
N LEU A 26 -0.31 -3.36 -1.81
CA LEU A 26 -0.11 -4.81 -1.87
C LEU A 26 -1.28 -5.52 -2.52
N GLU A 27 -2.52 -5.08 -2.31
CA GLU A 27 -3.70 -5.72 -2.89
C GLU A 27 -3.76 -5.55 -4.42
N TYR A 28 -3.45 -4.35 -4.91
CA TYR A 28 -3.54 -4.04 -6.34
C TYR A 28 -2.37 -4.58 -7.15
N HIS A 29 -1.19 -4.76 -6.56
CA HIS A 29 -0.01 -5.24 -7.27
C HIS A 29 0.16 -6.77 -7.22
N LYS A 30 -0.81 -7.52 -6.70
CA LYS A 30 -0.83 -8.98 -6.78
C LYS A 30 -1.14 -9.44 -8.21
N GLU A 31 -0.40 -10.43 -8.70
CA GLU A 31 -0.81 -11.14 -9.91
C GLU A 31 -2.16 -11.81 -9.69
N ARG A 32 -3.13 -11.46 -10.54
CA ARG A 32 -4.46 -12.07 -10.55
C ARG A 32 -4.58 -12.90 -11.80
N LYS A 33 -4.95 -14.17 -11.67
CA LYS A 33 -5.30 -15.01 -12.83
C LYS A 33 -6.79 -14.85 -13.12
N PRO A 34 -7.18 -14.31 -14.29
CA PRO A 34 -8.58 -14.30 -14.70
C PRO A 34 -9.11 -15.74 -14.71
N LYS A 35 -10.30 -15.95 -14.14
CA LYS A 35 -10.95 -17.27 -14.14
C LYS A 35 -11.37 -17.70 -15.54
N ASP A 36 -11.75 -16.74 -16.38
CA ASP A 36 -12.17 -16.97 -17.75
C ASP A 36 -10.96 -17.37 -18.63
N PRO A 37 -11.03 -18.51 -19.34
CA PRO A 37 -9.94 -19.02 -20.16
C PRO A 37 -9.63 -18.17 -21.40
N THR A 38 -10.63 -17.51 -21.98
CA THR A 38 -10.48 -16.62 -23.14
C THR A 38 -9.75 -15.34 -22.72
N ILE A 39 -10.12 -14.79 -21.55
CA ILE A 39 -9.46 -13.62 -20.98
C ILE A 39 -8.03 -13.96 -20.55
N ARG A 40 -7.81 -15.13 -19.94
CA ARG A 40 -6.48 -15.59 -19.53
C ARG A 40 -5.51 -15.74 -20.70
N ALA A 41 -5.97 -16.22 -21.86
CA ALA A 41 -5.13 -16.42 -23.03
C ALA A 41 -4.77 -15.09 -23.73
N LYS A 42 -5.66 -14.10 -23.71
CA LYS A 42 -5.50 -12.85 -24.48
C LYS A 42 -5.07 -11.63 -23.66
N PHE A 43 -5.34 -11.61 -22.35
CA PHE A 43 -5.24 -10.39 -21.53
C PHE A 43 -4.52 -10.57 -20.18
N ASN A 44 -3.90 -11.72 -19.90
CA ASN A 44 -3.11 -11.94 -18.68
C ASN A 44 -1.64 -11.52 -18.87
N THR A 45 -1.42 -10.24 -19.19
CA THR A 45 -0.10 -9.67 -19.49
C THR A 45 0.62 -9.11 -18.27
N TYR A 46 -0.08 -8.88 -17.15
CA TYR A 46 0.57 -8.39 -15.94
C TYR A 46 1.50 -9.46 -15.35
N ARG A 47 2.75 -9.07 -15.12
CA ARG A 47 3.76 -9.85 -14.42
C ARG A 47 4.31 -8.98 -13.31
N PHE A 48 4.15 -9.41 -12.06
CA PHE A 48 4.68 -8.66 -10.92
C PHE A 48 6.20 -8.54 -10.99
N ALA A 49 6.88 -9.53 -11.58
CA ALA A 49 8.32 -9.50 -11.79
C ALA A 49 8.78 -8.24 -12.55
N ASP A 50 7.99 -7.79 -13.52
CA ASP A 50 8.34 -6.65 -14.39
C ASP A 50 8.14 -5.30 -13.67
N HIS A 51 7.32 -5.27 -12.61
CA HIS A 51 7.00 -4.06 -11.84
C HIS A 51 7.58 -4.09 -10.42
N LYS A 52 8.38 -5.10 -10.10
CA LYS A 52 8.83 -5.35 -8.73
C LYS A 52 9.52 -4.14 -8.10
N GLU A 53 10.45 -3.51 -8.82
CA GLU A 53 11.21 -2.37 -8.31
C GLU A 53 10.33 -1.12 -8.18
N ASP A 54 9.41 -0.90 -9.12
CA ASP A 54 8.42 0.19 -9.03
C ASP A 54 7.52 0.03 -7.80
N VAL A 55 7.08 -1.19 -7.51
CA VAL A 55 6.26 -1.49 -6.33
C VAL A 55 7.05 -1.30 -5.04
N VAL A 56 8.33 -1.66 -5.01
CA VAL A 56 9.20 -1.41 -3.86
C VAL A 56 9.35 0.10 -3.61
N ASP A 57 9.56 0.89 -4.67
CA ASP A 57 9.65 2.34 -4.54
C ASP A 57 8.31 2.97 -4.13
N LEU A 58 7.20 2.48 -4.66
CA LEU A 58 5.86 2.88 -4.26
C LEU A 58 5.60 2.59 -2.77
N LEU A 59 5.96 1.40 -2.29
CA LEU A 59 5.81 1.03 -0.88
C LEU A 59 6.66 1.92 0.04
N ARG A 60 7.86 2.31 -0.38
CA ARG A 60 8.69 3.29 0.34
C ARG A 60 7.98 4.63 0.47
N LYS A 61 7.52 5.21 -0.65
CA LYS A 61 6.81 6.50 -0.68
C LYS A 61 5.54 6.49 0.16
N VAL A 62 4.71 5.45 -0.01
CA VAL A 62 3.45 5.29 0.73
C VAL A 62 3.70 5.13 2.23
N SER A 63 4.77 4.43 2.63
CA SER A 63 5.14 4.32 4.05
C SER A 63 5.49 5.68 4.65
N THR A 64 6.28 6.50 3.94
CA THR A 64 6.63 7.86 4.38
C THR A 64 5.39 8.75 4.51
N VAL A 65 4.55 8.81 3.47
CA VAL A 65 3.32 9.63 3.48
C VAL A 65 2.39 9.21 4.61
N SER A 66 2.27 7.91 4.86
CA SER A 66 1.41 7.37 5.92
C SER A 66 1.89 7.82 7.31
N VAL A 67 3.19 7.74 7.58
CA VAL A 67 3.76 8.20 8.86
C VAL A 67 3.54 9.70 9.06
N GLU A 68 3.85 10.53 8.05
CA GLU A 68 3.69 11.98 8.17
C GLU A 68 2.23 12.37 8.34
N THR A 69 1.31 11.69 7.64
CA THR A 69 -0.12 11.95 7.77
C THR A 69 -0.63 11.58 9.16
N THR A 70 -0.21 10.43 9.71
CA THR A 70 -0.55 10.05 11.08
C THR A 70 -0.05 11.07 12.10
N LYS A 71 1.15 11.65 11.91
CA LYS A 71 1.65 12.72 12.79
C LYS A 71 0.74 13.95 12.75
N ILE A 72 0.37 14.43 11.57
CA ILE A 72 -0.51 15.59 11.39
C ILE A 72 -1.88 15.34 12.02
N VAL A 73 -2.48 14.18 11.75
CA VAL A 73 -3.79 13.81 12.32
C VAL A 73 -3.74 13.79 13.85
N ASN A 74 -2.70 13.19 14.43
CA ASN A 74 -2.54 13.14 15.89
C ASN A 74 -2.35 14.54 16.49
N GLU A 75 -1.66 15.44 15.78
CA GLU A 75 -1.51 16.83 16.19
C GLU A 75 -2.85 17.58 16.15
N MET A 76 -3.64 17.40 15.09
CA MET A 76 -4.98 17.97 14.98
C MET A 76 -5.92 17.50 16.11
N ILE A 77 -5.89 16.21 16.44
CA ILE A 77 -6.67 15.64 17.56
C ILE A 77 -6.25 16.29 18.89
N ARG A 78 -4.94 16.37 19.16
CA ARG A 78 -4.43 16.98 20.40
C ARG A 78 -4.85 18.44 20.57
N GLN A 79 -4.95 19.19 19.48
CA GLN A 79 -5.41 20.57 19.50
C GLN A 79 -6.92 20.71 19.75
N GLY A 80 -7.72 19.71 19.34
CA GLY A 80 -9.17 19.68 19.52
C GLY A 80 -9.65 19.30 20.92
N ASP A 81 -8.87 18.49 21.65
CA ASP A 81 -9.21 18.03 23.00
C ASP A 81 -8.87 19.05 24.13
N GLY A 82 -8.40 20.24 23.75
CA GLY A 82 -8.00 21.32 24.66
C GLY A 82 -8.92 22.55 24.67
N SER A 83 -10.14 22.46 24.11
CA SER A 83 -11.16 23.53 24.13
C SER A 83 -12.36 23.17 25.01
#